data_AF-A0A7J4MI58-F1
#
_entry.id   AF-A0A7J4MI58-F1
#
_cell.length_a   1.000
_cell.length_b   1.000
_cell.length_c   1.000
_cell.angle_alpha   90.00
_cell.angle_beta   90.00
_cell.angle_gamma   90.00
#
_symmetry.space_group_name_H-M   'P 1'
#
loop_
_entity.id
_entity.type
_entity.pdbx_description
1 polymer ?
#
loop_
_entity_poly.entity_id
_entity_poly.type
_entity_poly.pdbx_seq_one_letter_code
_entity_poly.pdbx_strand_id
1 'polypeptide(L)'
;MHTAAKVLLIIGTIATVIGIVGFALGAGQVDDLEDSWNTFEFEDATNGTIMIEDVDGKGDAGLTFWVKGVYEDKDEDGTWDVCQNTEVTITESPDVNNSWEWAGLLDGNFYYEVQANQQCDANDRNTNYDRDGKGLVKIGRACWGCYEGNVSFESNQSVWVTYDEKVGEKLGDDIGIMILGFVGGFGSICCGVLFLIIGGIMALTMKDNKDQGMMYMPPAGNQMLSAQTPAVTPNQTHMSQPDFGKPPQGGL
;
A
#
# COMPACT_ATOMS: atom_id res chain seq x y z
N MET A 1 -30.54 18.50 -27.65
CA MET A 1 -29.80 18.20 -26.41
C MET A 1 -28.80 19.33 -26.13
N HIS A 2 -28.83 19.91 -24.94
CA HIS A 2 -27.92 20.99 -24.55
C HIS A 2 -26.46 20.52 -24.41
N THR A 3 -25.49 21.35 -24.81
CA THR A 3 -24.05 21.00 -24.84
C THR A 3 -23.54 20.51 -23.48
N ALA A 4 -23.95 21.15 -22.38
CA ALA A 4 -23.56 20.77 -21.02
C ALA A 4 -24.03 19.36 -20.64
N ALA A 5 -25.26 18.98 -20.99
CA ALA A 5 -25.79 17.64 -20.72
C ALA A 5 -25.02 16.57 -21.52
N LYS A 6 -24.65 16.88 -22.77
CA LYS A 6 -23.84 15.99 -23.61
C LYS A 6 -22.45 15.76 -23.03
N VAL A 7 -21.78 16.83 -22.58
CA VAL A 7 -20.46 16.76 -21.94
C VAL A 7 -20.52 15.93 -20.65
N LEU A 8 -21.51 16.17 -19.79
CA LEU A 8 -21.64 15.43 -18.52
C LEU A 8 -21.97 13.94 -18.71
N LEU A 9 -22.81 13.58 -19.68
CA LEU A 9 -23.03 12.16 -19.99
C LEU A 9 -21.78 11.48 -20.54
N ILE A 10 -20.98 12.15 -21.38
CA ILE A 10 -19.72 11.60 -21.89
C ILE A 10 -18.72 11.41 -20.74
N ILE A 11 -18.52 12.43 -19.89
CA ILE A 11 -17.60 12.35 -18.73
C ILE A 11 -18.06 11.27 -17.76
N GLY A 12 -19.36 11.22 -17.42
CA GLY A 12 -19.94 10.19 -16.55
C GLY A 12 -19.78 8.78 -17.12
N THR A 13 -19.95 8.60 -18.43
CA THR A 13 -19.72 7.30 -19.09
C THR A 13 -18.27 6.87 -19.00
N ILE A 14 -17.32 7.77 -19.33
CA ILE A 14 -15.88 7.49 -19.28
C ILE A 14 -15.44 7.18 -17.84
N ALA A 15 -15.84 7.99 -16.86
CA ALA A 15 -15.53 7.77 -15.45
C ALA A 15 -16.10 6.44 -14.93
N THR A 16 -17.33 6.08 -15.32
CA THR A 16 -17.94 4.80 -14.93
C THR A 16 -17.23 3.61 -15.56
N VAL A 17 -16.83 3.69 -16.84
CA VAL A 17 -16.08 2.61 -17.51
C VAL A 17 -14.69 2.43 -16.90
N ILE A 18 -13.95 3.53 -16.68
CA ILE A 18 -12.64 3.49 -16.00
C ILE A 18 -12.79 2.87 -14.61
N GLY A 19 -13.84 3.26 -13.87
CA GLY A 19 -14.08 2.75 -12.53
C GLY A 19 -14.45 1.27 -12.48
N ILE A 20 -15.27 0.78 -13.42
CA ILE A 20 -15.58 -0.65 -13.55
C ILE A 20 -14.31 -1.45 -13.87
N VAL A 21 -13.45 -0.95 -14.77
CA VAL A 21 -12.18 -1.61 -15.09
C VAL A 21 -11.25 -1.63 -13.89
N GLY A 22 -11.06 -0.49 -13.20
CA GLY A 22 -10.22 -0.41 -12.00
C GLY A 22 -10.72 -1.33 -10.87
N PHE A 23 -12.03 -1.37 -10.63
CA PHE A 23 -12.64 -2.26 -9.64
C PHE A 23 -12.48 -3.74 -10.02
N ALA A 24 -12.66 -4.10 -11.30
CA ALA A 24 -12.48 -5.48 -11.75
C ALA A 24 -11.03 -5.95 -11.64
N LEU A 25 -10.06 -5.08 -11.93
CA LEU A 25 -8.63 -5.36 -11.71
C LEU A 25 -8.32 -5.52 -10.22
N GLY A 26 -8.75 -4.59 -9.36
CA GLY A 26 -8.54 -4.68 -7.91
C GLY A 26 -9.19 -5.90 -7.26
N ALA A 27 -10.38 -6.31 -7.74
CA ALA A 27 -11.04 -7.51 -7.29
C ALA A 27 -10.34 -8.81 -7.74
N GLY A 28 -9.66 -8.81 -8.88
CA GLY A 28 -8.85 -9.94 -9.34
C GLY A 28 -7.62 -10.21 -8.47
N GLN A 29 -7.07 -9.19 -7.80
CA GLN A 29 -5.93 -9.34 -6.90
C GLN A 29 -6.24 -10.08 -5.58
N VAL A 30 -7.51 -10.42 -5.30
CA VAL A 30 -7.86 -11.18 -4.10
C VAL A 30 -7.29 -12.60 -4.18
N ASP A 31 -7.37 -13.23 -5.36
CA ASP A 31 -6.83 -14.57 -5.60
C ASP A 31 -5.29 -14.51 -5.63
N ASP A 32 -4.71 -13.49 -6.29
CA ASP A 32 -3.25 -13.28 -6.35
C ASP A 32 -2.64 -13.09 -4.95
N LEU A 33 -3.33 -12.37 -4.04
CA LEU A 33 -2.90 -12.25 -2.64
C LEU A 33 -2.90 -13.58 -1.88
N GLU A 34 -3.87 -14.45 -2.14
CA GLU A 34 -3.89 -15.78 -1.53
C GLU A 34 -2.70 -16.61 -2.03
N ASP A 35 -2.38 -16.56 -3.32
CA ASP A 35 -1.21 -17.23 -3.91
C ASP A 35 0.13 -16.66 -3.44
N SER A 36 0.25 -15.33 -3.31
CA SER A 36 1.45 -14.66 -2.77
C SER A 36 1.66 -14.98 -1.28
N TRP A 37 0.59 -14.99 -0.48
CA TRP A 37 0.62 -15.47 0.91
C TRP A 37 1.02 -16.95 0.97
N ASN A 38 0.55 -17.77 0.04
CA ASN A 38 0.80 -19.22 -0.03
C ASN A 38 2.06 -19.62 -0.83
N THR A 39 2.93 -18.67 -1.17
CA THR A 39 4.25 -18.91 -1.78
C THR A 39 5.19 -19.57 -0.77
N PHE A 40 5.87 -20.65 -1.19
CA PHE A 40 6.95 -21.29 -0.46
C PHE A 40 8.21 -21.38 -1.33
N GLU A 41 9.39 -21.34 -0.71
CA GLU A 41 10.66 -21.71 -1.36
C GLU A 41 10.82 -23.23 -1.42
N PHE A 42 10.31 -23.94 -0.39
CA PHE A 42 10.24 -25.40 -0.36
C PHE A 42 8.87 -25.89 0.10
N GLU A 43 8.34 -26.90 -0.59
CA GLU A 43 7.12 -27.61 -0.23
C GLU A 43 7.42 -29.11 -0.06
N ASP A 44 6.94 -29.71 1.04
CA ASP A 44 7.08 -31.15 1.35
C ASP A 44 8.54 -31.65 1.31
N ALA A 45 9.46 -30.84 1.85
CA ALA A 45 10.91 -31.07 1.78
C ALA A 45 11.51 -31.46 3.14
N THR A 46 12.52 -32.33 3.16
CA THR A 46 13.28 -32.69 4.38
C THR A 46 14.66 -32.04 4.45
N ASN A 47 15.08 -31.36 3.39
CA ASN A 47 16.29 -30.53 3.33
C ASN A 47 16.18 -29.51 2.20
N GLY A 48 17.09 -28.54 2.19
CA GLY A 48 17.17 -27.54 1.14
C GLY A 48 18.26 -26.51 1.41
N THR A 49 18.63 -25.76 0.37
CA THR A 49 19.55 -24.61 0.44
C THR A 49 18.90 -23.41 -0.21
N ILE A 50 18.82 -22.28 0.50
CA ILE A 50 18.30 -20.98 0.04
C ILE A 50 19.45 -19.98 0.04
N MET A 51 19.46 -19.05 -0.91
CA MET A 51 20.33 -17.87 -0.87
C MET A 51 19.53 -16.69 -0.31
N ILE A 52 19.98 -16.16 0.83
CA ILE A 52 19.52 -14.90 1.40
C ILE A 52 20.16 -13.76 0.60
N GLU A 53 19.38 -12.74 0.25
CA GLU A 53 19.80 -11.67 -0.66
C GLU A 53 20.27 -10.38 0.06
N ASP A 54 19.69 -10.04 1.23
CA ASP A 54 20.02 -8.84 2.05
C ASP A 54 20.32 -7.57 1.22
N VAL A 55 19.34 -7.15 0.42
CA VAL A 55 19.48 -6.10 -0.60
C VAL A 55 19.94 -4.75 -0.02
N ASP A 56 19.66 -4.49 1.27
CA ASP A 56 19.98 -3.23 1.93
C ASP A 56 21.19 -3.27 2.89
N GLY A 57 21.80 -4.45 3.07
CA GLY A 57 23.01 -4.69 3.85
C GLY A 57 22.83 -4.54 5.35
N LYS A 58 21.61 -4.72 5.88
CA LYS A 58 21.32 -4.65 7.33
C LYS A 58 20.91 -5.99 7.92
N GLY A 59 20.87 -7.06 7.13
CA GLY A 59 20.42 -8.37 7.54
C GLY A 59 18.93 -8.56 7.33
N ASP A 60 18.56 -9.81 7.11
CA ASP A 60 17.28 -10.25 6.57
C ASP A 60 16.30 -10.73 7.67
N ALA A 61 14.99 -10.64 7.41
CA ALA A 61 13.96 -11.22 8.29
C ALA A 61 14.08 -12.76 8.46
N GLY A 62 14.64 -13.44 7.47
CA GLY A 62 14.99 -14.85 7.49
C GLY A 62 13.91 -15.77 6.92
N LEU A 63 13.88 -16.98 7.49
CA LEU A 63 13.05 -18.08 7.02
C LEU A 63 12.05 -18.51 8.08
N THR A 64 10.78 -18.69 7.72
CA THR A 64 9.77 -19.30 8.60
C THR A 64 9.47 -20.73 8.16
N PHE A 65 9.42 -21.65 9.14
CA PHE A 65 9.19 -23.08 8.94
C PHE A 65 7.78 -23.48 9.40
N TRP A 66 7.14 -24.29 8.55
CA TRP A 66 5.79 -24.78 8.70
C TRP A 66 5.77 -26.31 8.52
N VAL A 67 4.84 -26.99 9.19
CA VAL A 67 4.61 -28.45 9.02
C VAL A 67 3.13 -28.77 8.97
N LYS A 68 2.79 -29.92 8.39
CA LYS A 68 1.41 -30.46 8.44
C LYS A 68 1.09 -30.92 9.85
N GLY A 69 0.07 -30.33 10.47
CA GLY A 69 -0.28 -30.64 11.84
C GLY A 69 -1.40 -29.76 12.40
N VAL A 70 -1.59 -29.88 13.71
CA VAL A 70 -2.49 -29.05 14.52
C VAL A 70 -1.78 -28.70 15.82
N TYR A 71 -2.17 -27.59 16.45
CA TYR A 71 -1.74 -27.28 17.81
C TYR A 71 -2.54 -28.13 18.80
N GLU A 72 -1.87 -29.10 19.39
CA GLU A 72 -2.38 -30.01 20.42
C GLU A 72 -1.23 -30.29 21.39
N ASP A 73 -1.53 -30.39 22.68
CA ASP A 73 -0.64 -30.81 23.76
C ASP A 73 -1.33 -32.01 24.39
N LYS A 74 -0.88 -33.22 24.04
CA LYS A 74 -1.57 -34.47 24.40
C LYS A 74 -1.14 -35.05 25.74
N ASP A 75 0.08 -34.77 26.18
CA ASP A 75 0.62 -35.26 27.45
C ASP A 75 0.63 -34.21 28.57
N GLU A 76 0.07 -33.02 28.30
CA GLU A 76 -0.10 -31.89 29.23
C GLU A 76 1.25 -31.37 29.75
N ASP A 77 2.28 -31.39 28.90
CA ASP A 77 3.65 -30.99 29.25
C ASP A 77 3.92 -29.49 29.11
N GLY A 78 3.01 -28.77 28.44
CA GLY A 78 3.10 -27.32 28.23
C GLY A 78 3.80 -26.93 26.94
N THR A 79 4.11 -27.87 26.05
CA THR A 79 4.66 -27.64 24.70
C THR A 79 3.71 -28.21 23.65
N TRP A 80 3.59 -27.59 22.48
CA TRP A 80 2.81 -28.22 21.41
C TRP A 80 3.50 -29.48 20.87
N ASP A 81 2.76 -30.60 20.77
CA ASP A 81 3.20 -31.88 20.20
C ASP A 81 3.99 -31.68 18.89
N VAL A 82 3.50 -30.77 18.04
CA VAL A 82 4.04 -30.54 16.69
C VAL A 82 5.48 -30.02 16.70
N CYS A 83 5.88 -29.23 17.71
CA CYS A 83 7.26 -28.79 17.87
C CYS A 83 8.15 -29.89 18.45
N GLN A 84 7.63 -30.67 19.40
CA GLN A 84 8.41 -31.77 19.99
C GLN A 84 8.73 -32.89 18.99
N ASN A 85 7.78 -33.16 18.08
CA ASN A 85 7.95 -34.17 17.03
C ASN A 85 8.75 -33.66 15.82
N THR A 86 8.95 -32.34 15.67
CA THR A 86 9.67 -31.75 14.53
C THR A 86 11.04 -31.24 14.93
N GLU A 87 12.09 -31.87 14.41
CA GLU A 87 13.46 -31.39 14.55
C GLU A 87 13.90 -30.76 13.22
N VAL A 88 14.30 -29.48 13.26
CA VAL A 88 14.91 -28.75 12.14
C VAL A 88 16.30 -28.30 12.58
N THR A 89 17.31 -28.65 11.79
CA THR A 89 18.71 -28.27 12.00
C THR A 89 19.18 -27.41 10.84
N ILE A 90 19.76 -26.25 11.14
CA ILE A 90 20.50 -25.46 10.15
C ILE A 90 21.92 -26.03 10.05
N THR A 91 22.34 -26.37 8.84
CA THR A 91 23.63 -27.03 8.54
C THR A 91 24.64 -26.08 7.91
N GLU A 92 24.18 -24.94 7.38
CA GLU A 92 24.95 -23.83 6.83
C GLU A 92 24.17 -22.54 7.05
N SER A 93 24.83 -21.47 7.48
CA SER A 93 24.26 -20.13 7.59
C SER A 93 25.33 -19.06 7.33
N PRO A 94 24.96 -17.87 6.81
CA PRO A 94 25.86 -16.74 6.67
C PRO A 94 26.09 -16.04 8.02
N ASP A 95 26.97 -15.03 8.02
CA ASP A 95 27.17 -14.14 9.17
C ASP A 95 25.86 -13.41 9.53
N VAL A 96 25.69 -13.06 10.82
CA VAL A 96 24.51 -12.34 11.33
C VAL A 96 24.81 -10.90 11.79
N ASN A 97 23.83 -10.01 11.60
CA ASN A 97 23.84 -8.66 12.14
C ASN A 97 23.56 -8.68 13.65
N ASN A 98 24.63 -8.72 14.43
CA ASN A 98 24.64 -8.61 15.89
C ASN A 98 23.99 -7.32 16.47
N SER A 99 23.58 -6.36 15.62
CA SER A 99 22.81 -5.18 16.04
C SER A 99 21.31 -5.47 16.21
N TRP A 100 20.80 -6.53 15.58
CA TRP A 100 19.41 -6.98 15.72
C TRP A 100 19.23 -7.75 17.04
N GLU A 101 18.08 -7.58 17.69
CA GLU A 101 17.80 -8.26 18.95
C GLU A 101 17.81 -9.79 18.75
N TRP A 102 18.53 -10.50 19.62
CA TRP A 102 18.77 -11.95 19.59
C TRP A 102 19.52 -12.53 18.37
N ALA A 103 19.71 -11.81 17.27
CA ALA A 103 20.37 -12.34 16.06
C ALA A 103 21.75 -12.98 16.35
N GLY A 104 22.60 -12.30 17.11
CA GLY A 104 23.92 -12.80 17.53
C GLY A 104 23.91 -13.94 18.57
N LEU A 105 22.75 -14.24 19.18
CA LEU A 105 22.57 -15.41 20.05
C LEU A 105 22.01 -16.62 19.30
N LEU A 106 21.26 -16.35 18.23
CA LEU A 106 20.66 -17.36 17.35
C LEU A 106 21.69 -17.83 16.30
N ASP A 107 22.58 -16.94 15.86
CA ASP A 107 23.71 -17.25 14.97
C ASP A 107 23.27 -17.99 13.69
N GLY A 108 22.18 -17.49 13.07
CA GLY A 108 21.57 -18.08 11.88
C GLY A 108 20.69 -19.32 12.13
N ASN A 109 20.83 -19.98 13.28
CA ASN A 109 20.18 -21.26 13.58
C ASN A 109 18.66 -21.20 13.68
N PHE A 110 18.04 -22.37 13.60
CA PHE A 110 16.62 -22.55 13.84
C PHE A 110 16.27 -22.37 15.32
N TYR A 111 15.12 -21.75 15.58
CA TYR A 111 14.53 -21.61 16.90
C TYR A 111 13.01 -21.73 16.83
N TYR A 112 12.45 -22.41 17.82
CA TYR A 112 11.00 -22.51 17.97
C TYR A 112 10.39 -21.14 18.25
N GLU A 113 9.40 -20.79 17.45
CA GLU A 113 8.61 -19.57 17.59
C GLU A 113 7.31 -19.76 16.80
N VAL A 114 6.24 -20.14 17.49
CA VAL A 114 4.90 -20.16 16.90
C VAL A 114 4.39 -18.73 16.79
N GLN A 115 4.28 -18.03 17.92
CA GLN A 115 4.08 -16.58 17.99
C GLN A 115 5.31 -15.87 18.57
N ALA A 116 5.50 -14.60 18.18
CA ALA A 116 6.66 -13.80 18.58
C ALA A 116 6.88 -13.81 20.09
N ASN A 117 8.10 -14.22 20.51
CA ASN A 117 8.53 -14.35 21.91
C ASN A 117 7.70 -15.33 22.78
N GLN A 118 6.96 -16.26 22.19
CA GLN A 118 6.20 -17.31 22.90
C GLN A 118 6.71 -18.74 22.65
N GLN A 119 7.86 -18.88 21.98
CA GLN A 119 8.52 -20.17 21.71
C GLN A 119 7.53 -21.20 21.14
N CYS A 120 7.39 -22.37 21.76
CA CYS A 120 6.33 -23.34 21.41
C CYS A 120 5.48 -23.75 22.61
N ASP A 121 5.29 -22.83 23.56
CA ASP A 121 4.46 -23.00 24.74
C ASP A 121 3.01 -23.32 24.35
N ALA A 122 2.44 -24.40 24.89
CA ALA A 122 1.07 -24.82 24.61
C ALA A 122 0.03 -23.92 25.29
N ASN A 123 -0.50 -22.94 24.54
CA ASN A 123 -1.62 -22.12 24.98
C ASN A 123 -2.34 -21.43 23.81
N ASP A 124 -3.63 -21.12 23.98
CA ASP A 124 -4.51 -20.49 22.98
C ASP A 124 -4.00 -19.16 22.36
N ARG A 125 -2.98 -18.50 22.94
CA ARG A 125 -2.37 -17.27 22.40
C ARG A 125 -1.07 -17.53 21.64
N ASN A 126 -0.58 -18.77 21.62
CA ASN A 126 0.61 -19.20 20.91
C ASN A 126 0.25 -20.17 19.78
N THR A 127 -0.68 -19.76 18.93
CA THR A 127 -1.13 -20.52 17.75
C THR A 127 -1.06 -19.62 16.53
N ASN A 128 -0.57 -20.12 15.40
CA ASN A 128 -0.59 -19.41 14.12
C ASN A 128 -1.38 -20.21 13.08
N TYR A 129 -2.51 -19.66 12.61
CA TYR A 129 -3.40 -20.29 11.64
C TYR A 129 -3.28 -19.70 10.23
N ASP A 130 -2.20 -18.97 9.95
CA ASP A 130 -2.05 -18.20 8.72
C ASP A 130 -1.98 -19.09 7.46
N ARG A 131 -1.74 -20.39 7.62
CA ARG A 131 -1.71 -21.41 6.54
C ARG A 131 -2.64 -22.61 6.81
N ASP A 132 -3.67 -22.43 7.66
CA ASP A 132 -4.63 -23.49 8.03
C ASP A 132 -5.37 -24.09 6.82
N GLY A 133 -5.62 -23.30 5.77
CA GLY A 133 -6.20 -23.78 4.50
C GLY A 133 -5.36 -24.86 3.78
N LYS A 134 -4.04 -24.93 4.05
CA LYS A 134 -3.14 -26.00 3.58
C LYS A 134 -2.89 -27.08 4.65
N GLY A 135 -3.52 -26.98 5.83
CA GLY A 135 -3.30 -27.84 6.99
C GLY A 135 -1.92 -27.64 7.62
N LEU A 136 -1.34 -26.44 7.48
CA LEU A 136 0.01 -26.11 7.93
C LEU A 136 -0.01 -25.23 9.17
N VAL A 137 0.86 -25.56 10.12
CA VAL A 137 1.10 -24.80 11.35
C VAL A 137 2.55 -24.31 11.40
N LYS A 138 2.77 -23.07 11.87
CA LYS A 138 4.12 -22.52 12.11
C LYS A 138 4.74 -23.20 13.33
N ILE A 139 6.03 -23.53 13.24
CA ILE A 139 6.81 -24.10 14.35
C ILE A 139 7.99 -23.23 14.79
N GLY A 140 8.55 -22.43 13.88
CA GLY A 140 9.71 -21.61 14.20
C GLY A 140 10.28 -20.86 13.01
N ARG A 141 11.43 -20.23 13.24
CA ARG A 141 12.15 -19.45 12.24
C ARG A 141 13.64 -19.79 12.26
N ALA A 142 14.37 -19.39 11.23
CA ALA A 142 15.82 -19.39 11.17
C ALA A 142 16.33 -18.12 10.47
N CYS A 143 17.65 -17.89 10.52
CA CYS A 143 18.32 -16.78 9.87
C CYS A 143 17.86 -15.34 10.19
N TRP A 144 17.43 -15.11 11.43
CA TRP A 144 17.06 -13.78 11.90
C TRP A 144 18.26 -12.82 11.91
N GLY A 145 18.20 -11.79 11.06
CA GLY A 145 19.28 -10.82 10.87
C GLY A 145 20.47 -11.34 10.07
N CYS A 146 20.30 -12.40 9.26
CA CYS A 146 21.37 -12.92 8.38
C CYS A 146 21.74 -11.95 7.26
N TYR A 147 23.03 -11.77 6.99
CA TYR A 147 23.51 -11.11 5.78
C TYR A 147 23.36 -12.00 4.53
N GLU A 148 23.66 -11.47 3.34
CA GLU A 148 23.69 -12.21 2.06
C GLU A 148 24.50 -13.52 2.18
N GLY A 149 23.91 -14.64 1.74
CA GLY A 149 24.61 -15.93 1.67
C GLY A 149 23.70 -17.15 1.76
N ASN A 150 24.31 -18.34 1.75
CA ASN A 150 23.59 -19.61 1.74
C ASN A 150 23.12 -20.03 3.14
N VAL A 151 21.87 -20.49 3.20
CA VAL A 151 21.28 -21.16 4.35
C VAL A 151 20.87 -22.56 3.94
N SER A 152 21.48 -23.57 4.55
CA SER A 152 21.12 -24.98 4.33
C SER A 152 20.47 -25.55 5.58
N PHE A 153 19.44 -26.38 5.41
CA PHE A 153 18.74 -27.05 6.52
C PHE A 153 18.50 -28.53 6.25
N GLU A 154 18.32 -29.28 7.33
CA GLU A 154 17.80 -30.65 7.35
C GLU A 154 16.67 -30.75 8.39
N SER A 155 15.70 -31.63 8.16
CA SER A 155 14.60 -31.90 9.09
C SER A 155 14.29 -33.39 9.18
N ASN A 156 13.82 -33.82 10.37
CA ASN A 156 13.39 -35.20 10.61
C ASN A 156 12.08 -35.57 9.88
N GLN A 157 11.32 -34.60 9.37
CA GLN A 157 10.08 -34.78 8.63
C GLN A 157 9.91 -33.71 7.54
N SER A 158 8.86 -33.82 6.73
CA SER A 158 8.55 -32.84 5.68
C SER A 158 8.17 -31.48 6.27
N VAL A 159 8.90 -30.44 5.87
CA VAL A 159 8.60 -29.03 6.16
C VAL A 159 8.20 -28.27 4.90
N TRP A 160 7.53 -27.14 5.11
CA TRP A 160 7.30 -26.07 4.15
C TRP A 160 8.06 -24.85 4.64
N VAL A 161 8.75 -24.15 3.75
CA VAL A 161 9.64 -23.03 4.13
C VAL A 161 9.25 -21.78 3.35
N THR A 162 8.97 -20.69 4.07
CA THR A 162 8.78 -19.35 3.49
C THR A 162 10.05 -18.53 3.68
N TYR A 163 10.43 -17.77 2.66
CA TYR A 163 11.40 -16.69 2.77
C TYR A 163 10.62 -15.40 2.99
N ASP A 164 10.72 -14.84 4.20
CA ASP A 164 9.74 -13.90 4.72
C ASP A 164 9.81 -12.52 4.01
N GLU A 165 10.98 -12.08 3.54
CA GLU A 165 11.08 -10.85 2.74
C GLU A 165 10.41 -10.98 1.36
N LYS A 166 10.63 -12.08 0.64
CA LYS A 166 9.98 -12.30 -0.67
C LYS A 166 8.46 -12.45 -0.56
N VAL A 167 7.97 -13.07 0.51
CA VAL A 167 6.52 -13.10 0.80
C VAL A 167 6.02 -11.68 1.09
N GLY A 168 6.76 -10.89 1.87
CA GLY A 168 6.45 -9.49 2.15
C GLY A 168 6.44 -8.58 0.91
N GLU A 169 7.41 -8.72 0.00
CA GLU A 169 7.51 -7.97 -1.26
C GLU A 169 6.30 -8.23 -2.16
N LYS A 170 6.01 -9.51 -2.44
CA LYS A 170 4.85 -9.92 -3.26
C LYS A 170 3.54 -9.39 -2.70
N LEU A 171 3.33 -9.55 -1.39
CA LEU A 171 2.15 -9.01 -0.72
C LEU A 171 2.08 -7.48 -0.81
N GLY A 172 3.22 -6.79 -0.73
CA GLY A 172 3.31 -5.34 -0.90
C GLY A 172 2.84 -4.88 -2.28
N ASP A 173 3.30 -5.56 -3.34
CA ASP A 173 2.90 -5.28 -4.72
C ASP A 173 1.42 -5.58 -4.97
N ASP A 174 0.94 -6.76 -4.58
CA ASP A 174 -0.46 -7.18 -4.77
C ASP A 174 -1.44 -6.31 -3.95
N ILE A 175 -1.10 -5.96 -2.71
CA ILE A 175 -1.87 -4.99 -1.90
C ILE A 175 -1.83 -3.61 -2.57
N GLY A 176 -0.70 -3.20 -3.15
CA GLY A 176 -0.57 -1.97 -3.90
C GLY A 176 -1.54 -1.91 -5.09
N ILE A 177 -1.58 -2.96 -5.90
CA ILE A 177 -2.49 -3.07 -7.06
C ILE A 177 -3.95 -3.15 -6.59
N MET A 178 -4.25 -3.92 -5.54
CA MET A 178 -5.58 -3.97 -4.92
C MET A 178 -6.04 -2.57 -4.50
N ILE A 179 -5.25 -1.83 -3.71
CA ILE A 179 -5.63 -0.51 -3.20
C ILE A 179 -5.84 0.47 -4.36
N LEU A 180 -4.95 0.48 -5.36
CA LEU A 180 -5.11 1.32 -6.55
C LEU A 180 -6.38 0.96 -7.34
N GLY A 181 -6.68 -0.32 -7.51
CA GLY A 181 -7.88 -0.82 -8.18
C GLY A 181 -9.16 -0.48 -7.43
N PHE A 182 -9.22 -0.70 -6.11
CA PHE A 182 -10.39 -0.41 -5.28
C PHE A 182 -10.63 1.07 -5.06
N VAL A 183 -9.60 1.87 -4.72
CA VAL A 183 -9.75 3.32 -4.49
C VAL A 183 -10.00 4.04 -5.81
N GLY A 184 -9.24 3.72 -6.86
CA GLY A 184 -9.43 4.25 -8.21
C GLY A 184 -10.78 3.84 -8.81
N GLY A 185 -11.18 2.58 -8.62
CA GLY A 185 -12.45 2.01 -9.08
C GLY A 185 -13.66 2.61 -8.36
N PHE A 186 -13.76 2.44 -7.05
CA PHE A 186 -14.92 2.87 -6.25
C PHE A 186 -15.15 4.38 -6.32
N GLY A 187 -14.07 5.19 -6.22
CA GLY A 187 -14.15 6.65 -6.29
C GLY A 187 -14.64 7.17 -7.65
N SER A 188 -14.29 6.50 -8.75
CA SER A 188 -14.71 6.91 -10.09
C SER A 188 -16.08 6.34 -10.49
N ILE A 189 -16.47 5.14 -10.03
CA ILE A 189 -17.84 4.60 -10.20
C ILE A 189 -18.85 5.53 -9.54
N CYS A 190 -18.66 5.89 -8.25
CA CYS A 190 -19.67 6.65 -7.52
C CYS A 190 -19.88 8.06 -8.11
N CYS A 191 -18.79 8.73 -8.53
CA CYS A 191 -18.87 10.03 -9.21
C CYS A 191 -19.42 9.90 -10.64
N GLY A 192 -19.01 8.86 -11.38
CA GLY A 192 -19.47 8.60 -12.75
C GLY A 192 -20.98 8.39 -12.83
N VAL A 193 -21.54 7.57 -11.94
CA VAL A 193 -22.99 7.33 -11.85
C VAL A 193 -23.74 8.61 -11.49
N LEU A 194 -23.23 9.46 -10.59
CA LEU A 194 -23.84 10.76 -10.28
C LEU A 194 -23.85 11.69 -11.50
N PHE A 195 -22.77 11.77 -12.27
CA PHE A 195 -22.74 12.56 -13.52
C PHE A 195 -23.68 12.01 -14.60
N LEU A 196 -23.85 10.68 -14.68
CA LEU A 196 -24.83 10.05 -15.57
C LEU A 196 -26.28 10.38 -15.15
N ILE A 197 -26.60 10.34 -13.86
CA ILE A 197 -27.93 10.70 -13.34
C ILE A 197 -28.23 12.18 -13.60
N ILE A 198 -27.31 13.08 -13.23
CA ILE A 198 -27.48 14.54 -13.41
C ILE A 198 -27.55 14.91 -14.90
N GLY A 199 -26.66 14.34 -15.73
CA GLY A 199 -26.67 14.54 -17.18
C GLY A 199 -27.93 13.99 -17.83
N GLY A 200 -28.45 12.84 -17.36
CA GLY A 200 -29.69 12.23 -17.83
C GLY A 200 -30.93 13.06 -17.48
N ILE A 201 -31.03 13.55 -16.23
CA ILE A 201 -32.10 14.46 -15.81
C ILE A 201 -32.06 15.73 -16.66
N MET A 202 -30.90 16.35 -16.90
CA MET A 202 -30.81 17.52 -17.77
C MET A 202 -31.14 17.21 -19.24
N ALA A 203 -30.75 16.04 -19.76
CA ALA A 203 -31.11 15.62 -21.11
C ALA A 203 -32.63 15.41 -21.31
N LEU A 204 -33.35 15.00 -20.26
CA LEU A 204 -34.80 14.79 -20.28
C LEU A 204 -35.62 16.05 -19.95
N THR A 205 -35.09 16.96 -19.14
CA THR A 205 -35.83 18.15 -18.64
C THR A 205 -35.54 19.44 -19.43
N MET A 206 -34.39 19.56 -20.09
CA MET A 206 -34.07 20.74 -20.91
C MET A 206 -34.69 20.60 -22.30
N LYS A 207 -35.76 21.35 -22.57
CA LYS A 207 -36.29 21.53 -23.93
C LYS A 207 -35.26 22.19 -24.84
N ASP A 208 -35.22 21.77 -26.10
CA ASP A 208 -34.38 22.37 -27.14
C ASP A 208 -34.88 23.78 -27.49
N ASN A 209 -34.36 24.78 -26.78
CA ASN A 209 -34.51 26.18 -27.18
C ASN A 209 -33.70 26.43 -28.45
N LYS A 210 -34.33 26.24 -29.62
CA LYS A 210 -33.80 26.67 -30.92
C LYS A 210 -33.78 28.18 -31.11
N ASP A 211 -34.32 28.93 -30.16
CA ASP A 211 -34.41 30.39 -30.17
C ASP A 211 -33.43 31.05 -29.18
N GLN A 212 -32.12 30.80 -29.34
CA GLN A 212 -31.17 31.88 -29.09
C GLN A 212 -31.20 32.80 -30.30
N GLY A 213 -32.18 33.71 -30.30
CA GLY A 213 -32.30 34.75 -31.30
C GLY A 213 -30.97 35.49 -31.43
N MET A 214 -30.45 35.54 -32.65
CA MET A 214 -29.28 36.34 -32.99
C MET A 214 -29.49 37.76 -32.46
N MET A 215 -28.64 38.22 -31.55
CA MET A 215 -28.56 39.63 -31.17
C MET A 215 -28.08 40.41 -32.40
N TYR A 216 -29.04 40.80 -33.24
CA TYR A 216 -28.83 41.61 -34.42
C TYR A 216 -28.36 43.00 -33.97
N MET A 217 -27.05 43.21 -34.03
CA MET A 217 -26.43 44.52 -33.83
C MET A 217 -26.49 45.26 -35.18
N PRO A 218 -27.34 46.29 -35.34
CA PRO A 218 -27.36 47.08 -36.57
C PRO A 218 -26.04 47.83 -36.76
N PRO A 219 -25.61 48.08 -38.02
CA PRO A 219 -24.27 48.57 -38.32
C PRO A 219 -24.05 50.02 -37.88
N ALA A 220 -22.87 50.28 -37.32
CA ALA A 220 -22.43 51.62 -36.95
C ALA A 220 -22.09 52.46 -38.20
N GLY A 221 -22.94 53.43 -38.53
CA GLY A 221 -22.74 54.37 -39.62
C GLY A 221 -22.19 55.73 -39.16
N ASN A 222 -21.07 56.14 -39.77
CA ASN A 222 -20.56 57.51 -39.91
C ASN A 222 -20.12 58.32 -38.66
N GLN A 223 -18.84 58.11 -38.30
CA GLN A 223 -17.77 59.12 -38.43
C GLN A 223 -18.01 60.61 -38.04
N MET A 224 -17.21 61.03 -37.04
CA MET A 224 -16.16 62.07 -37.12
C MET A 224 -16.26 63.42 -36.35
N LEU A 225 -15.07 63.79 -35.84
CA LEU A 225 -14.52 65.09 -35.43
C LEU A 225 -14.86 65.73 -34.05
N SER A 226 -13.86 65.64 -33.16
CA SER A 226 -13.14 66.79 -32.56
C SER A 226 -13.91 67.88 -31.80
N ALA A 227 -13.69 67.98 -30.47
CA ALA A 227 -12.91 69.10 -29.88
C ALA A 227 -12.73 69.01 -28.33
N GLN A 228 -11.55 69.48 -27.87
CA GLN A 228 -11.30 70.20 -26.60
C GLN A 228 -11.43 69.51 -25.22
N THR A 229 -10.27 69.23 -24.62
CA THR A 229 -10.02 69.37 -23.17
C THR A 229 -9.81 70.85 -22.78
N PRO A 230 -10.12 71.24 -21.52
CA PRO A 230 -9.09 71.35 -20.45
C PRO A 230 -9.65 70.83 -19.08
N ALA A 231 -9.04 70.95 -17.89
CA ALA A 231 -7.83 71.63 -17.39
C ALA A 231 -7.09 70.78 -16.31
N VAL A 232 -6.42 71.40 -15.32
CA VAL A 232 -5.47 70.79 -14.36
C VAL A 232 -5.65 71.38 -12.94
N THR A 233 -5.84 70.51 -11.91
CA THR A 233 -5.49 70.54 -10.43
C THR A 233 -5.38 71.87 -9.62
N PRO A 234 -5.05 71.90 -8.29
CA PRO A 234 -5.15 70.92 -7.18
C PRO A 234 -5.78 71.49 -5.87
N ASN A 235 -5.95 70.65 -4.82
CA ASN A 235 -5.75 71.14 -3.43
C ASN A 235 -5.25 70.05 -2.45
N GLN A 236 -4.75 70.50 -1.29
CA GLN A 236 -3.67 69.87 -0.51
C GLN A 236 -4.09 68.85 0.56
N THR A 237 -3.16 67.97 0.94
CA THR A 237 -3.16 67.19 2.19
C THR A 237 -2.19 67.78 3.21
N HIS A 238 -2.55 67.77 4.50
CA HIS A 238 -1.75 68.34 5.60
C HIS A 238 -0.98 67.25 6.37
N MET A 239 0.18 67.62 6.92
CA MET A 239 1.21 66.71 7.47
C MET A 239 0.91 66.15 8.87
N SER A 240 1.59 65.05 9.21
CA SER A 240 2.30 64.86 10.49
C SER A 240 3.42 63.81 10.35
N GLN A 241 4.57 64.04 10.99
CA GLN A 241 5.83 63.30 10.83
C GLN A 241 6.24 62.62 12.15
N PRO A 242 6.83 61.41 12.17
CA PRO A 242 7.40 60.81 13.38
C PRO A 242 8.83 61.29 13.68
N ASP A 243 9.16 61.32 14.97
CA ASP A 243 10.44 61.72 15.56
C ASP A 243 11.44 60.54 15.67
N PHE A 244 12.74 60.81 15.68
CA PHE A 244 13.81 59.81 15.69
C PHE A 244 14.71 59.90 16.93
N GLY A 245 14.45 59.03 17.92
CA GLY A 245 15.33 58.81 19.07
C GLY A 245 16.29 57.62 18.91
N LYS A 246 17.59 57.88 19.08
CA LYS A 246 18.68 56.93 19.41
C LYS A 246 19.41 57.53 20.63
N PRO A 247 20.01 56.76 21.57
CA PRO A 247 21.23 55.95 21.33
C PRO A 247 21.37 54.77 22.35
N PRO A 248 22.56 54.26 22.80
CA PRO A 248 23.94 54.23 22.23
C PRO A 248 24.60 52.81 22.18
N GLN A 249 25.79 52.72 21.53
CA GLN A 249 26.98 51.84 21.81
C GLN A 249 26.78 50.30 21.95
N GLY A 250 27.55 49.40 21.31
CA GLY A 250 29.02 49.30 21.20
C GLY A 250 29.51 48.38 22.33
N GLY A 251 30.30 47.32 22.18
CA GLY A 251 31.19 46.79 21.15
C GLY A 251 32.19 45.87 21.89
N LEU A 252 32.60 44.75 21.26
CA LEU A 252 33.14 43.51 21.86
C LEU A 252 32.07 42.61 22.51
#